data_AF-A0AAN9PAS2-F1
#
_entry.id   AF-A0AAN9PAS2-F1
#
_cell.length_a   1.000
_cell.length_b   1.000
_cell.length_c   1.000
_cell.angle_alpha   90.00
_cell.angle_beta   90.00
_cell.angle_gamma   90.00
#
_symmetry.space_group_name_H-M   'P 1'
#
loop_
_entity.id
_entity.type
_entity.pdbx_description
1 polymer ?
#
loop_
_entity_poly.entity_id
_entity_poly.type
_entity_poly.pdbx_seq_one_letter_code
_entity_poly.pdbx_strand_id
1 'polypeptide(L)'
;MEEGELFPSAVTYIYLLSSLKELGEVPGVLERMERNGCTINNDVYNLVLRLYMEWDDQGGVRKTWEEMKRNGWGPDRRSYTIMVHGHCDKGRTKDASRYFKEMILKGIVPEPRTEKLLNSMNIQLKERTGQKRTEGETTNL
;
A
#
# COMPACT_ATOMS: atom_id res chain seq x y z
N MET A 1 -25.70 11.33 -38.13
CA MET A 1 -24.35 11.06 -37.62
C MET A 1 -24.49 11.04 -36.12
N GLU A 2 -24.45 9.86 -35.51
CA GLU A 2 -24.35 9.76 -34.06
C GLU A 2 -22.87 9.94 -33.72
N GLU A 3 -22.53 11.04 -33.05
CA GLU A 3 -21.26 11.10 -32.34
C GLU A 3 -21.34 10.07 -31.23
N GLY A 4 -20.63 8.96 -31.40
CA GLY A 4 -20.56 7.91 -30.39
C GLY A 4 -19.85 8.45 -29.16
N GLU A 5 -20.60 8.98 -28.20
CA GLU A 5 -20.13 9.35 -26.88
C GLU A 5 -19.57 8.10 -26.19
N LEU A 6 -18.27 7.86 -26.39
CA LEU A 6 -17.51 6.83 -25.69
C LEU A 6 -17.35 7.26 -24.24
N PHE A 7 -18.38 6.99 -23.43
CA PHE A 7 -18.35 7.17 -21.98
C PHE A 7 -17.10 6.47 -21.41
N PRO A 8 -16.16 7.21 -20.79
CA PRO A 8 -14.94 6.62 -20.26
C PRO A 8 -15.29 5.57 -19.20
N SER A 9 -14.91 4.32 -19.44
CA SER A 9 -15.18 3.22 -18.51
C SER A 9 -14.19 3.22 -17.34
N ALA A 10 -14.48 2.42 -16.30
CA ALA A 10 -13.53 2.18 -15.22
C ALA A 10 -12.15 1.68 -15.73
N VAL A 11 -12.11 0.92 -16.84
CA VAL A 11 -10.86 0.48 -17.49
C VAL A 11 -10.06 1.66 -18.05
N THR A 12 -10.74 2.66 -18.61
CA THR A 12 -10.11 3.90 -19.10
C THR A 12 -9.45 4.67 -17.95
N TYR A 13 -10.11 4.79 -16.80
CA TYR A 13 -9.53 5.45 -15.63
C TYR A 13 -8.41 4.66 -14.98
N ILE A 14 -8.50 3.31 -14.93
CA ILE A 14 -7.41 2.43 -14.50
C ILE A 14 -6.18 2.61 -15.39
N TYR A 15 -6.36 2.71 -16.71
CA TYR A 15 -5.26 2.99 -17.64
C TYR A 15 -4.65 4.38 -17.39
N LEU A 16 -5.48 5.42 -17.27
CA LEU A 16 -5.02 6.77 -16.96
C LEU A 16 -4.18 6.80 -15.67
N LEU A 17 -4.72 6.28 -14.56
CA LEU A 17 -4.03 6.17 -13.27
C LEU A 17 -2.69 5.43 -13.38
N SER A 18 -2.65 4.33 -14.15
CA SER A 18 -1.42 3.54 -14.37
C SER A 18 -0.39 4.24 -15.26
N SER A 19 -0.78 5.28 -16.00
CA SER A 19 0.07 6.04 -16.92
C SER A 19 0.57 7.38 -16.36
N LEU A 20 0.08 7.78 -15.18
CA LEU A 20 0.45 9.04 -14.53
C LEU A 20 1.95 9.09 -14.20
N LYS A 21 2.51 10.29 -14.29
CA LYS A 21 3.93 10.53 -13.98
C LYS A 21 4.11 11.24 -12.65
N GLU A 22 3.06 11.87 -12.14
CA GLU A 22 3.10 12.64 -10.90
C GLU A 22 1.92 12.31 -9.97
N LEU A 23 2.24 12.11 -8.70
CA LEU A 23 1.28 11.76 -7.64
C LEU A 23 0.22 12.83 -7.36
N GLY A 24 0.43 14.06 -7.86
CA GLY A 24 -0.52 15.17 -7.83
C GLY A 24 -1.67 15.04 -8.83
N GLU A 25 -1.51 14.29 -9.93
CA GLU A 25 -2.59 14.01 -10.90
C GLU A 25 -3.68 13.10 -10.29
N VAL A 26 -3.28 12.17 -9.42
CA VAL A 26 -4.13 11.05 -8.94
C VAL A 26 -5.50 11.52 -8.39
N PRO A 27 -5.61 12.51 -7.48
CA PRO A 27 -6.90 12.96 -6.97
C PRO A 27 -7.82 13.53 -8.05
N GLY A 28 -7.27 14.25 -9.02
CA GLY A 28 -8.04 14.82 -10.13
C GLY A 28 -8.57 13.76 -11.09
N VAL A 29 -7.83 12.67 -11.30
CA VAL A 29 -8.30 11.52 -12.09
C VAL A 29 -9.42 10.77 -11.35
N LEU A 30 -9.33 10.61 -10.02
CA LEU A 30 -10.39 10.00 -9.21
C LEU A 30 -11.66 10.85 -9.16
N GLU A 31 -11.55 12.16 -8.94
CA GLU A 31 -12.69 13.09 -9.00
C GLU A 31 -13.36 13.07 -10.39
N ARG A 32 -12.55 13.04 -11.46
CA ARG A 32 -13.06 12.90 -12.82
C ARG A 32 -13.76 11.55 -13.03
N MET A 33 -13.27 10.46 -12.44
CA MET A 33 -13.90 9.15 -12.52
C MET A 33 -15.30 9.17 -11.89
N GLU A 34 -15.43 9.68 -10.65
CA GLU A 34 -16.71 9.80 -9.95
C GLU A 34 -17.68 10.74 -10.68
N ARG A 35 -17.21 11.90 -11.18
CA ARG A 35 -18.03 12.86 -11.94
C ARG A 35 -18.60 12.28 -13.24
N ASN A 36 -17.97 11.27 -13.83
CA ASN A 36 -18.46 10.56 -15.00
C ASN A 36 -19.27 9.30 -14.63
N GLY A 37 -19.77 9.20 -13.39
CA GLY A 37 -20.62 8.10 -12.92
C GLY A 37 -19.88 6.77 -12.70
N CYS A 38 -18.55 6.74 -12.80
CA CYS A 38 -17.76 5.55 -12.57
C CYS A 38 -17.43 5.42 -11.07
N THR A 39 -18.07 4.47 -10.38
CA THR A 39 -17.76 4.17 -8.98
C THR A 39 -16.35 3.64 -8.77
N ILE A 40 -15.61 4.26 -7.86
CA ILE A 40 -14.34 3.74 -7.35
C ILE A 40 -14.62 2.44 -6.57
N ASN A 41 -13.84 1.39 -6.85
CA ASN A 41 -13.94 0.07 -6.22
C ASN A 41 -12.58 -0.37 -5.64
N ASN A 42 -12.53 -1.57 -5.04
CA ASN A 42 -11.30 -2.11 -4.46
C ASN A 42 -10.13 -2.22 -5.43
N ASP A 43 -10.35 -2.48 -6.73
CA ASP A 43 -9.24 -2.55 -7.69
C ASP A 43 -8.61 -1.18 -7.97
N VAL A 44 -9.43 -0.13 -8.08
CA VAL A 44 -8.95 1.25 -8.22
C VAL A 44 -8.20 1.69 -6.95
N TYR A 45 -8.74 1.41 -5.77
CA TYR A 45 -8.05 1.72 -4.52
C TYR A 45 -6.74 0.95 -4.35
N ASN A 46 -6.71 -0.34 -4.69
CA ASN A 46 -5.49 -1.16 -4.67
C ASN A 46 -4.44 -0.67 -5.69
N LEU A 47 -4.86 -0.12 -6.84
CA LEU A 47 -3.95 0.55 -7.77
C LEU A 47 -3.38 1.84 -7.17
N VAL A 48 -4.23 2.70 -6.61
CA VAL A 48 -3.82 3.99 -6.02
C VAL A 48 -2.89 3.80 -4.81
N LEU A 49 -3.18 2.83 -3.94
CA LEU A 49 -2.29 2.45 -2.83
C LEU A 49 -0.91 2.02 -3.33
N ARG A 50 -0.85 1.24 -4.41
CA ARG A 50 0.41 0.81 -5.03
C ARG A 50 1.19 2.00 -5.57
N LEU A 51 0.57 2.87 -6.36
CA LEU A 51 1.21 4.05 -6.96
C LEU A 51 1.81 4.97 -5.88
N TYR A 52 1.04 5.34 -4.86
CA TYR A 52 1.55 6.17 -3.76
C TYR A 52 2.65 5.46 -2.95
N MET A 53 2.61 4.14 -2.78
CA MET A 53 3.66 3.38 -2.11
C MET A 53 4.95 3.29 -2.93
N GLU A 54 4.84 3.15 -4.26
CA GLU A 54 5.98 3.18 -5.19
C GLU A 54 6.67 4.55 -5.17
N TRP A 55 5.90 5.65 -5.27
CA TRP A 55 6.38 7.03 -5.12
C TRP A 55 6.73 7.46 -3.68
N ASP A 56 6.54 6.58 -2.70
CA ASP A 56 6.79 6.80 -1.27
C ASP A 56 5.92 7.84 -0.54
N ASP A 57 4.86 8.36 -1.16
CA ASP A 57 3.96 9.33 -0.54
C ASP A 57 3.07 8.70 0.54
N GLN A 58 3.52 8.84 1.79
CA GLN A 58 2.78 8.37 2.97
C GLN A 58 1.51 9.18 3.27
N GLY A 59 1.34 10.36 2.65
CA GLY A 59 0.11 11.15 2.70
C GLY A 59 -0.99 10.51 1.87
N GLY A 60 -0.73 10.31 0.57
CA GLY A 60 -1.60 9.62 -0.37
C GLY A 60 -1.95 8.20 0.06
N VAL A 61 -0.97 7.40 0.50
CA VAL A 61 -1.20 6.05 1.06
C VAL A 61 -2.21 6.09 2.21
N ARG A 62 -2.03 6.99 3.18
CA ARG A 62 -2.90 7.09 4.36
C ARG A 62 -4.30 7.55 3.98
N LYS A 63 -4.41 8.59 3.15
CA LYS A 63 -5.71 9.11 2.68
C LYS A 63 -6.51 8.01 1.99
N THR A 64 -5.88 7.30 1.06
CA THR A 64 -6.48 6.19 0.30
C THR A 64 -6.96 5.08 1.23
N TRP A 65 -6.14 4.67 2.22
CA TRP A 65 -6.48 3.62 3.17
C TRP A 65 -7.70 3.94 4.05
N GLU A 66 -7.86 5.19 4.48
CA GLU A 66 -9.05 5.63 5.24
C GLU A 66 -10.28 5.83 4.33
N GLU A 67 -10.09 6.21 3.07
CA GLU A 67 -11.16 6.29 2.06
C GLU A 67 -11.76 4.91 1.74
N MET A 68 -10.93 3.89 1.57
CA MET A 68 -11.40 2.50 1.42
C MET A 68 -12.32 2.05 2.55
N LYS A 69 -11.95 2.36 3.80
CA LYS A 69 -12.76 2.01 4.99
C LYS A 69 -14.07 2.79 5.01
N ARG A 70 -14.03 4.10 4.71
CA ARG A 70 -15.20 4.99 4.78
C ARG A 70 -16.23 4.64 3.70
N ASN A 71 -15.79 4.26 2.51
CA ASN A 71 -16.66 3.98 1.37
C ASN A 71 -17.18 2.52 1.34
N GLY A 72 -17.18 1.82 2.48
CA GLY A 72 -17.81 0.50 2.66
C GLY A 72 -17.07 -0.69 2.05
N TRP A 73 -16.10 -0.45 1.16
CA TRP A 73 -15.30 -1.50 0.53
C TRP A 73 -14.34 -2.21 1.49
N GLY A 74 -13.66 -1.43 2.33
CA GLY A 74 -12.66 -1.92 3.29
C GLY A 74 -11.36 -2.45 2.66
N PRO A 75 -10.21 -2.39 3.36
CA PRO A 75 -8.99 -3.03 2.88
C PRO A 75 -9.12 -4.55 2.79
N ASP A 76 -8.78 -5.11 1.63
CA ASP A 76 -8.84 -6.54 1.33
C ASP A 76 -7.45 -7.23 1.42
N ARG A 77 -7.37 -8.52 1.07
CA ARG A 77 -6.10 -9.28 1.07
C ARG A 77 -5.02 -8.65 0.19
N ARG A 78 -5.40 -8.09 -0.96
CA ARG A 78 -4.50 -7.39 -1.90
C ARG A 78 -4.05 -6.07 -1.30
N SER A 79 -4.93 -5.33 -0.62
CA SER A 79 -4.60 -4.09 0.10
C SER A 79 -3.56 -4.35 1.18
N TYR A 80 -3.78 -5.33 2.05
CA TYR A 80 -2.78 -5.70 3.08
C TYR A 80 -1.47 -6.20 2.48
N THR A 81 -1.51 -6.97 1.39
CA THR A 81 -0.29 -7.43 0.70
C THR A 81 0.51 -6.25 0.14
N ILE A 82 -0.13 -5.26 -0.51
CA ILE A 82 0.52 -4.03 -0.97
C ILE A 82 1.19 -3.30 0.19
N MET A 83 0.47 -3.13 1.31
CA MET A 83 1.00 -2.43 2.47
C MET A 83 2.19 -3.16 3.12
N VAL A 84 2.10 -4.48 3.32
CA VAL A 84 3.19 -5.26 3.91
C VAL A 84 4.42 -5.26 3.02
N HIS A 85 4.27 -5.57 1.72
CA HIS A 85 5.42 -5.63 0.80
C HIS A 85 6.03 -4.25 0.59
N GLY A 86 5.23 -3.21 0.32
CA GLY A 86 5.74 -1.86 0.10
C GLY A 86 6.42 -1.24 1.32
N HIS A 87 5.92 -1.49 2.55
CA HIS A 87 6.66 -1.09 3.75
C HIS A 87 7.92 -1.94 3.97
N CYS A 88 7.93 -3.22 3.57
CA CYS A 88 9.15 -4.03 3.60
C CYS A 88 10.22 -3.51 2.62
N ASP A 89 9.86 -3.26 1.36
CA ASP A 89 10.78 -2.80 0.31
C ASP A 89 11.43 -1.45 0.66
N LYS A 90 10.70 -0.60 1.39
CA LYS A 90 11.17 0.71 1.89
C LYS A 90 11.83 0.64 3.29
N GLY A 91 12.09 -0.57 3.82
CA GLY A 91 12.74 -0.79 5.12
C GLY A 91 11.92 -0.40 6.36
N ARG A 92 10.63 -0.09 6.20
CA ARG A 92 9.69 0.34 7.25
C ARG A 92 9.10 -0.86 8.01
N THR A 93 9.96 -1.69 8.61
CA THR A 93 9.57 -2.96 9.26
C THR A 93 8.47 -2.82 10.31
N LYS A 94 8.43 -1.71 11.06
CA LYS A 94 7.39 -1.47 12.08
C LYS A 94 6.00 -1.37 11.46
N ASP A 95 5.87 -0.66 10.34
CA ASP A 95 4.62 -0.52 9.61
C ASP A 95 4.23 -1.82 8.91
N ALA A 96 5.17 -2.50 8.24
CA ALA A 96 4.93 -3.82 7.64
C ALA A 96 4.42 -4.84 8.68
N SER A 97 5.05 -4.86 9.87
CA SER A 97 4.62 -5.71 10.98
C SER A 97 3.25 -5.31 11.55
N ARG A 98 2.89 -4.01 11.54
CA ARG A 98 1.56 -3.55 11.96
C ARG A 98 0.49 -4.06 10.99
N TYR A 99 0.66 -3.83 9.70
CA TYR A 99 -0.32 -4.25 8.69
C TYR A 99 -0.47 -5.77 8.61
N PHE A 100 0.64 -6.53 8.72
CA PHE A 100 0.56 -7.99 8.78
C PHE A 100 -0.20 -8.47 10.02
N LYS A 101 0.04 -7.89 11.21
CA LYS A 101 -0.71 -8.25 12.42
C LYS A 101 -2.21 -7.91 12.29
N GLU A 102 -2.54 -6.75 11.74
CA GLU A 102 -3.93 -6.35 11.49
C GLU A 102 -4.63 -7.31 10.51
N MET A 103 -3.94 -7.74 9.46
CA MET A 103 -4.41 -8.74 8.49
C MET A 103 -4.81 -10.06 9.18
N ILE A 104 -3.93 -10.61 10.02
CA ILE A 104 -4.20 -11.83 10.81
C ILE A 104 -5.35 -11.62 11.80
N LEU A 105 -5.39 -10.49 12.51
CA LEU A 105 -6.44 -10.18 13.49
C LEU A 105 -7.84 -10.05 12.85
N LYS A 106 -7.91 -9.70 11.56
CA LYS A 106 -9.15 -9.70 10.77
C LYS A 106 -9.49 -11.05 10.12
N GLY A 107 -8.73 -12.10 10.40
CA GLY A 107 -8.90 -13.42 9.79
C GLY A 107 -8.53 -13.50 8.31
N ILE A 108 -7.81 -12.50 7.78
CA ILE A 108 -7.40 -12.47 6.38
C ILE A 108 -6.12 -13.31 6.25
N VAL A 109 -6.21 -14.43 5.53
CA VAL A 109 -5.06 -15.33 5.32
C VAL A 109 -4.03 -14.66 4.41
N PRO A 110 -2.76 -14.50 4.85
CA PRO A 110 -1.69 -13.94 4.03
C PRO A 110 -1.24 -14.92 2.95
N GLU A 111 -0.65 -14.40 1.89
CA GLU A 111 0.03 -15.24 0.91
C GLU A 111 1.35 -15.78 1.50
N PRO A 112 1.78 -17.02 1.16
CA PRO A 112 3.02 -17.59 1.68
C PRO A 112 4.28 -16.74 1.40
N ARG A 113 4.25 -15.91 0.35
CA ARG A 113 5.31 -14.94 0.05
C ARG A 113 5.35 -13.79 1.08
N THR A 114 4.18 -13.31 1.50
CA THR A 114 4.02 -12.23 2.49
C THR A 114 4.51 -12.66 3.87
N GLU A 115 4.21 -13.89 4.30
CA GLU A 115 4.72 -14.45 5.55
C GLU A 115 6.25 -14.57 5.55
N LYS A 116 6.81 -15.16 4.48
CA LYS A 116 8.26 -15.32 4.32
C LYS A 116 8.99 -13.98 4.36
N LEU A 117 8.46 -12.96 3.67
CA LEU A 117 9.04 -11.62 3.63
C LEU A 117 9.15 -10.99 5.02
N LEU A 118 8.07 -11.03 5.81
CA LEU A 118 8.07 -10.47 7.16
C LEU A 118 9.00 -11.26 8.11
N ASN A 119 9.05 -12.58 7.98
CA ASN A 119 9.93 -13.42 8.79
C ASN A 119 11.41 -13.11 8.52
N SER A 120 11.82 -13.03 7.25
CA SER A 120 13.18 -12.62 6.87
C SER A 120 13.55 -11.24 7.41
N MET A 121 12.63 -10.28 7.34
CA MET A 121 12.87 -8.92 7.85
C MET A 121 12.98 -8.86 9.38
N ASN A 122 12.21 -9.67 10.11
CA ASN A 122 12.29 -9.76 11.57
C ASN A 122 13.60 -10.43 12.04
N ILE A 123 14.17 -11.36 11.27
CA ILE A 123 15.49 -11.94 11.56
C ILE A 123 16.57 -10.87 11.43
N GLN A 124 16.61 -10.13 10.31
CA GLN A 124 17.56 -9.04 10.08
C GLN A 124 17.51 -7.94 11.15
N LEU A 125 16.31 -7.61 11.66
CA LEU A 125 16.20 -6.68 12.79
C LEU A 125 16.81 -7.24 14.08
N LYS A 126 16.57 -8.51 14.41
CA LYS A 126 17.11 -9.13 15.63
C LYS A 126 18.64 -9.11 15.63
N GLU A 127 19.25 -9.50 14.52
CA GLU A 127 20.71 -9.46 14.32
C GLU A 127 21.27 -8.03 14.54
N ARG A 128 20.67 -7.03 13.87
CA ARG A 128 21.05 -5.60 14.03
C ARG A 128 20.87 -5.07 15.47
N THR A 129 19.93 -5.61 16.24
CA THR A 129 19.76 -5.25 17.66
C THR A 129 20.67 -6.03 18.61
N GLY A 130 21.12 -7.22 18.22
CA GLY A 130 22.06 -8.04 18.99
C GLY A 130 23.48 -7.47 18.96
N GLN A 131 23.92 -6.97 17.81
CA GLN A 131 25.28 -6.42 17.61
C GLN A 131 25.60 -5.19 18.50
N LYS A 132 24.58 -4.49 19.03
CA LYS A 132 24.75 -3.27 19.85
C LYS A 132 25.05 -3.51 21.34
N ARG A 133 25.42 -4.73 21.74
CA ARG A 133 25.64 -5.09 23.16
C ARG A 133 27.07 -5.50 23.54
N THR A 134 28.04 -5.43 22.63
CA THR A 134 29.40 -5.98 22.85
C THR A 134 30.54 -4.96 22.75
N GLU A 135 30.25 -3.66 22.67
CA GLU A 135 31.26 -2.59 22.66
C GLU A 135 30.93 -1.59 23.77
N GLY A 136 31.53 -1.75 24.95
CA GLY A 136 31.26 -0.86 26.09
C GLY A 136 31.77 -1.25 27.48
N GLU A 137 32.38 -2.43 27.70
CA GLU A 137 32.83 -2.85 29.04
C GLU A 137 34.24 -3.49 29.06
N THR A 138 35.27 -2.80 28.55
CA THR A 138 36.68 -3.13 28.87
C THR A 138 37.58 -1.89 28.88
N THR A 139 37.62 -1.18 30.00
CA THR A 139 38.85 -0.56 30.56
C THR A 139 38.61 -0.12 32.00
N ASN A 140 39.06 -0.93 32.95
CA ASN A 140 39.32 -0.49 34.32
C ASN A 140 40.46 -1.37 34.86
N LEU A 141 41.46 -0.72 35.47
CA LEU A 141 42.81 -1.21 35.79
C LEU A 141 43.78 -1.24 34.59
#